data_AF-A0A7J7M1R6-F1
#
_entry.id   AF-A0A7J7M1R6-F1
#
_cell.length_a   1.000
_cell.length_b   1.000
_cell.length_c   1.000
_cell.angle_alpha   90.00
_cell.angle_beta   90.00
_cell.angle_gamma   90.00
#
_symmetry.space_group_name_H-M   'P 1'
#
loop_
_entity.id
_entity.type
_entity.pdbx_description
1 polymer ?
#
loop_
_entity_poly.entity_id
_entity_poly.type
_entity_poly.pdbx_seq_one_letter_code
_entity_poly.pdbx_strand_id
1 'polypeptide(L)' 'MCINNSPHSTFPQGLSQLKALQALGVVDCNSLMCIPDELRHVTSLRDLAIGSCSILGPRCEKDVGKDWSIISHIPNIYIG' A
#
# COMPACT_ATOMS: atom_id res chain seq x y z
N MET A 1 -0.08 4.26 -9.94
CA MET A 1 -1.52 4.13 -9.61
C MET A 1 -1.77 4.83 -8.30
N CYS A 2 -2.87 5.57 -8.14
CA CYS A 2 -3.21 6.22 -6.87
C CYS A 2 -4.60 5.78 -6.42
N ILE A 3 -4.75 5.43 -5.15
CA ILE A 3 -6.01 5.11 -4.48
C ILE A 3 -6.30 6.28 -3.55
N ASN A 4 -7.36 7.04 -3.84
CA ASN A 4 -7.70 8.25 -3.09
C ASN A 4 -9.17 8.22 -2.70
N ASN A 5 -9.50 8.63 -1.48
CA ASN A 5 -10.88 8.80 -1.01
C ASN A 5 -11.77 7.57 -1.30
N SER A 6 -11.22 6.37 -1.10
CA SER A 6 -11.96 5.13 -1.36
C SER A 6 -12.97 4.87 -0.25
N PRO A 7 -14.29 4.80 -0.54
CA PRO A 7 -15.27 4.38 0.47
C PRO A 7 -15.15 2.87 0.77
N HIS A 8 -14.43 2.13 -0.08
CA HIS A 8 -14.22 0.70 0.07
C HIS A 8 -13.11 0.41 1.08
N SER A 9 -13.32 -0.60 1.90
CA SER A 9 -12.37 -1.04 2.92
C SER A 9 -11.23 -1.92 2.39
N THR A 10 -11.23 -2.20 1.08
CA THR A 10 -10.28 -3.10 0.43
C THR A 10 -9.60 -2.47 -0.80
N PHE A 11 -8.41 -2.97 -1.11
CA PHE A 11 -7.67 -2.59 -2.31
C PHE A 11 -8.31 -3.16 -3.59
N PRO A 12 -8.04 -2.56 -4.76
CA PRO A 12 -8.45 -3.12 -6.04
C PRO A 12 -7.90 -4.54 -6.22
N GLN A 13 -8.74 -5.45 -6.72
CA GLN A 13 -8.29 -6.79 -7.06
C GLN A 13 -7.34 -6.76 -8.26
N GLY A 14 -6.42 -7.74 -8.33
CA GLY A 14 -5.55 -7.92 -9.48
C GLY A 14 -4.30 -7.03 -9.51
N LEU A 15 -3.91 -6.42 -8.38
CA LEU A 15 -2.64 -5.67 -8.27
C LEU A 15 -1.42 -6.51 -8.70
N SER A 16 -1.40 -7.80 -8.38
CA SER A 16 -0.36 -8.76 -8.81
C SER A 16 -0.27 -8.95 -10.33
N GLN A 17 -1.33 -8.63 -11.08
CA GLN A 17 -1.35 -8.70 -12.55
C GLN A 17 -0.73 -7.45 -13.20
N LEU A 18 -0.55 -6.37 -12.43
CA LEU A 18 0.03 -5.12 -12.91
C LEU A 18 1.56 -5.22 -12.96
N LYS A 19 2.08 -6.05 -13.87
CA LYS A 19 3.53 -6.31 -14.02
C LYS A 19 4.38 -5.06 -14.29
N ALA A 20 3.77 -3.98 -14.79
CA ALA A 20 4.44 -2.72 -15.06
C ALA A 20 4.25 -1.66 -13.96
N LEU A 21 3.59 -1.98 -12.84
CA LEU A 21 3.30 -1.01 -11.79
C LEU A 21 4.57 -0.65 -11.01
N GLN A 22 5.06 0.57 -11.20
CA GLN A 22 6.26 1.07 -10.53
C GLN A 22 5.97 1.96 -9.32
N ALA A 23 4.81 2.62 -9.29
CA ALA A 23 4.43 3.52 -8.20
C ALA A 23 2.98 3.31 -7.76
N LEU A 24 2.77 3.25 -6.45
CA LEU A 24 1.46 3.12 -5.81
C LEU A 24 1.32 4.19 -4.72
N GLY A 25 0.32 5.06 -4.84
CA GLY A 25 -0.08 6.01 -3.82
C GLY A 25 -1.40 5.60 -3.17
N VAL A 26 -1.53 5.76 -1.86
CA VAL A 26 -2.75 5.59 -1.09
C VAL A 26 -2.92 6.83 -0.21
N VAL A 27 -3.90 7.68 -0.52
CA VAL A 27 -4.07 8.96 0.16
C VAL A 27 -5.50 9.14 0.64
N ASP A 28 -5.67 9.63 1.87
CA ASP A 28 -6.98 9.96 2.45
C ASP A 28 -7.97 8.78 2.39
N CYS A 29 -7.47 7.58 2.72
CA CYS A 29 -8.23 6.34 2.69
C CYS A 29 -8.38 5.76 4.10
N ASN A 30 -9.30 6.33 4.87
CA ASN A 30 -9.53 5.94 6.26
C ASN A 30 -10.29 4.62 6.43
N SER A 31 -10.96 4.13 5.38
CA SER A 31 -11.66 2.84 5.39
C SER A 31 -10.74 1.65 5.10
N LEU A 32 -9.57 1.87 4.48
CA LEU A 32 -8.64 0.81 4.12
C LEU A 32 -7.96 0.24 5.36
N MET A 33 -8.27 -1.03 5.66
CA MET A 33 -7.85 -1.65 6.92
C MET A 33 -6.51 -2.38 6.85
N CYS A 34 -6.08 -2.82 5.67
CA CYS A 34 -4.83 -3.55 5.49
C CYS A 34 -4.31 -3.45 4.06
N ILE A 35 -3.00 -3.71 3.90
CA ILE A 35 -2.39 -3.94 2.59
C ILE A 35 -2.76 -5.35 2.09
N PRO A 36 -3.08 -5.54 0.81
CA PRO A 36 -3.27 -6.85 0.19
C PRO A 36 -1.99 -7.68 0.16
N ASP A 37 -2.06 -8.96 0.52
CA ASP A 37 -0.93 -9.91 0.40
C ASP A 37 -0.44 -10.03 -1.07
N GLU A 38 -1.30 -9.75 -2.05
CA GLU A 38 -0.92 -9.72 -3.47
C GLU A 38 0.20 -8.72 -3.74
N LEU A 39 0.30 -7.64 -2.95
CA LEU A 39 1.33 -6.61 -3.13
C LEU A 39 2.74 -7.16 -2.92
N ARG A 40 2.89 -8.24 -2.14
CA ARG A 40 4.16 -8.97 -1.98
C ARG A 40 4.71 -9.52 -3.30
N HIS A 41 3.84 -9.75 -4.28
CA HIS A 41 4.20 -10.32 -5.58
C HIS A 41 4.39 -9.25 -6.66
N VAL A 42 4.13 -7.97 -6.36
CA VAL A 42 4.30 -6.85 -7.29
C VAL A 42 5.76 -6.38 -7.26
N THR A 43 6.66 -7.22 -7.75
CA THR A 43 8.11 -6.98 -7.71
C THR A 43 8.59 -5.83 -8.58
N SER A 44 7.75 -5.32 -9.48
CA SER A 44 8.03 -4.12 -10.27
C SER A 44 7.80 -2.82 -9.52
N LEU A 45 7.14 -2.87 -8.36
CA LEU A 45 6.83 -1.70 -7.53
C LEU A 45 8.09 -1.16 -6.88
N ARG A 46 8.34 0.14 -7.08
CA ARG A 46 9.51 0.85 -6.57
C ARG A 46 9.14 1.89 -5.54
N ASP A 47 8.00 2.54 -5.73
CA ASP A 47 7.54 3.64 -4.91
C ASP A 47 6.17 3.32 -4.30
N LEU A 48 6.10 3.38 -2.97
CA LEU A 48 4.87 3.28 -2.19
C LEU A 48 4.71 4.52 -1.33
N ALA A 49 3.59 5.23 -1.48
CA ALA A 49 3.23 6.36 -0.62
C ALA A 49 1.90 6.08 0.07
N ILE A 50 1.86 6.19 1.39
CA ILE A 50 0.64 6.12 2.21
C ILE A 50 0.53 7.44 2.96
N GLY A 51 -0.51 8.21 2.69
CA GLY A 51 -0.72 9.56 3.24
C GLY A 51 -2.10 9.71 3.84
N SER A 52 -2.23 10.33 5.01
CA SER A 52 -3.54 10.66 5.61
C SER A 52 -4.46 9.44 5.76
N CYS A 53 -3.90 8.27 6.05
CA CYS A 53 -4.65 7.02 6.23
C CYS A 53 -4.56 6.56 7.69
N SER A 54 -5.58 6.87 8.49
CA SER A 54 -5.57 6.64 9.94
C SER A 54 -5.42 5.17 10.36
N ILE A 55 -5.94 4.22 9.57
CA ILE A 55 -5.84 2.78 9.86
C ILE A 55 -4.61 2.16 9.18
N LEU A 56 -4.42 2.45 7.89
CA LEU A 56 -3.38 1.80 7.09
C LEU A 56 -1.97 2.29 7.45
N GLY A 57 -1.79 3.58 7.74
CA GLY A 57 -0.49 4.18 8.05
C GLY A 57 0.25 3.44 9.18
N PRO A 58 -0.35 3.31 10.39
CA PRO A 58 0.26 2.61 11.52
C PRO A 58 0.58 1.13 11.25
N ARG A 59 -0.19 0.48 10.37
CA ARG A 59 0.04 -0.93 10.02
C ARG A 59 1.20 -1.12 9.06
N CYS A 60 1.50 -0.10 8.27
CA CYS A 60 2.61 -0.11 7.33
C CYS A 60 3.88 0.49 7.94
N GLU A 61 3.84 0.96 9.18
CA GLU A 61 4.98 1.60 9.83
C GLU A 61 6.22 0.69 9.83
N LYS A 62 7.37 1.28 9.51
CA LYS A 62 8.61 0.55 9.35
C LYS A 62 8.98 -0.23 10.61
N ASP A 63 9.24 -1.53 10.44
CA ASP A 63 9.71 -2.49 11.46
C ASP A 63 8.75 -2.75 12.64
N VAL A 64 7.63 -2.02 12.73
CA VAL A 64 6.63 -2.12 13.82
C VAL A 64 5.26 -2.54 13.28
N GLY A 65 4.91 -2.04 12.10
CA GLY A 65 3.63 -2.27 11.47
C GLY A 65 3.41 -3.72 11.07
N LYS A 66 2.21 -4.24 11.35
CA LYS A 66 1.83 -5.64 11.03
C LYS A 66 1.95 -5.97 9.54
N ASP A 67 1.71 -4.99 8.68
CA ASP A 67 1.70 -5.14 7.22
C ASP A 67 3.08 -4.77 6.62
N TRP A 68 4.06 -4.35 7.43
CA TRP A 68 5.40 -3.97 6.97
C TRP A 68 6.08 -5.09 6.17
N SER A 69 5.98 -6.35 6.61
CA SER A 69 6.58 -7.49 5.92
C SER A 69 6.06 -7.72 4.50
N ILE A 70 4.88 -7.17 4.17
CA ILE A 70 4.30 -7.24 2.82
C ILE A 70 5.01 -6.24 1.92
N ILE A 71 5.31 -5.04 2.44
CA ILE A 71 5.83 -3.90 1.66
C ILE A 71 7.34 -3.69 1.80
N SER A 72 8.01 -4.35 2.74
CA SER A 72 9.44 -4.14 3.07
C SER A 72 10.41 -4.44 1.93
N HIS A 73 9.95 -5.11 0.87
CA HIS A 73 10.72 -5.36 -0.34
C HIS A 73 10.76 -4.15 -1.30
N ILE A 74 9.92 -3.14 -1.08
CA ILE A 74 9.80 -1.95 -1.91
C ILE A 74 10.92 -0.97 -1.52
N PRO A 75 11.73 -0.49 -2.49
CA PRO A 75 12.85 0.42 -2.23
C PRO A 75 12.47 1.75 -1.57
N ASN A 76 11.42 2.41 -2.06
CA ASN A 76 11.03 3.74 -1.61
C ASN A 76 9.64 3.68 -0.97
N ILE A 77 9.59 3.82 0.35
CA ILE A 77 8.34 3.80 1.12
C ILE A 77 8.22 5.12 1.89
N TYR A 78 7.10 5.81 1.66
CA TYR A 78 6.72 7.02 2.35
C TYR A 78 5.42 6.80 3.10
N ILE A 79 5.40 7.12 4.40
CA ILE A 79 4.24 7.01 5.28
C ILE A 79 4.08 8.34 6.01
N GLY A 80 2.91 8.97 5.90
CA GLY A 80 2.60 10.25 6.53
C GLY A 80 1.11 10.56 6.64
#